data_AF-A0A545T984-F1
#
_entry.id   AF-A0A545T984-F1
#
_cell.length_a   1.000
_cell.length_b   1.000
_cell.length_c   1.000
_cell.angle_alpha   90.00
_cell.angle_beta   90.00
_cell.angle_gamma   90.00
#
_symmetry.space_group_name_H-M   'P 1'
#
loop_
_entity.id
_entity.type
_entity.pdbx_description
1 polymer ?
#
loop_
_entity_poly.entity_id
_entity_poly.type
_entity_poly.pdbx_seq_one_letter_code
_entity_poly.pdbx_strand_id
1 'polypeptide(L)'
;MKIVKLVILVLILNVSLIDSSKANDNVPPEVQKMSAFLGLMDQFYGIVGSMNDVSNDPTKAAIMQMFKIQEIYEQRGEKAKAAEVFRAVIKEAKDPALRNAATIMLGDLLKETGQADEAIRTLRSGLLENVKRAK
;
A
#
# COMPACT_ATOMS: atom_id res chain seq x y z
N MET A 1 51.08 2.28 -19.24
CA MET A 1 49.67 2.06 -19.64
C MET A 1 49.20 0.59 -19.70
N LYS A 2 50.09 -0.42 -19.57
CA LYS A 2 49.71 -1.85 -19.58
C LYS A 2 49.16 -2.37 -18.24
N ILE A 3 49.60 -1.78 -17.13
CA ILE A 3 49.28 -2.23 -15.76
C ILE A 3 47.81 -1.92 -15.39
N VAL A 4 47.29 -0.76 -15.80
CA VAL A 4 45.92 -0.35 -15.48
C VAL A 4 44.87 -1.24 -16.17
N LYS A 5 45.13 -1.70 -17.40
CA LYS A 5 44.24 -2.65 -18.09
C LYS A 5 44.22 -4.03 -17.42
N LEU A 6 45.34 -4.47 -16.84
CA LEU A 6 45.43 -5.76 -16.14
C LEU A 6 44.63 -5.74 -14.83
N VAL A 7 44.69 -4.64 -14.08
CA VAL A 7 43.93 -4.48 -12.83
C VAL A 7 42.42 -4.46 -13.08
N ILE A 8 41.97 -3.77 -14.13
CA ILE A 8 40.54 -3.72 -14.49
C ILE A 8 40.05 -5.09 -14.97
N LEU A 9 40.86 -5.83 -15.73
CA LEU A 9 40.48 -7.16 -16.22
C LEU A 9 40.34 -8.18 -15.08
N VAL A 10 41.21 -8.11 -14.07
CA VAL A 10 41.13 -8.97 -12.87
C VAL A 10 39.91 -8.64 -12.01
N LEU A 11 39.55 -7.36 -11.90
CA LEU A 11 38.33 -6.95 -11.19
C LEU A 11 37.06 -7.46 -11.87
N ILE A 12 36.99 -7.44 -13.20
CA ILE A 12 35.83 -7.91 -13.95
C ILE A 12 35.73 -9.46 -13.93
N LEU A 13 36.86 -10.16 -14.01
CA LEU A 13 36.87 -11.64 -13.96
C LEU A 13 36.45 -12.19 -12.59
N ASN A 14 36.74 -11.50 -11.49
CA ASN A 14 36.29 -11.92 -10.16
C ASN A 14 34.78 -11.70 -9.95
N VAL A 15 34.16 -10.77 -10.66
CA VAL A 15 32.71 -10.51 -10.56
C VAL A 15 31.90 -11.61 -11.26
N SER A 16 32.44 -12.23 -12.31
CA SER A 16 31.74 -13.27 -13.10
C SER A 16 31.81 -14.70 -12.53
N LEU A 17 32.48 -14.91 -11.40
CA LEU A 17 32.65 -16.24 -10.76
C LEU A 17 31.88 -16.37 -9.43
N ILE A 18 31.11 -15.36 -9.03
CA ILE A 18 30.22 -15.48 -7.87
C ILE A 18 28.99 -16.25 -8.31
N ASP A 19 29.11 -17.57 -8.22
CA ASP A 19 28.01 -18.52 -8.26
C ASP A 19 26.96 -18.10 -7.22
N SER A 20 25.84 -17.58 -7.69
CA SER A 20 24.73 -17.05 -6.88
C SER A 20 23.96 -18.13 -6.09
N SER A 21 24.48 -19.36 -6.03
CA SER A 21 23.88 -20.50 -5.33
C SER A 21 24.47 -20.80 -3.95
N LYS A 22 25.51 -20.08 -3.50
CA LYS A 22 26.06 -20.21 -2.14
C LYS A 22 25.72 -19.00 -1.29
N ALA A 23 24.72 -19.12 -0.44
CA ALA A 23 24.54 -18.19 0.68
C ALA A 23 25.86 -18.13 1.47
N ASN A 24 26.48 -16.94 1.50
CA ASN A 24 27.87 -16.76 1.89
C ASN A 24 27.98 -16.60 3.41
N ASP A 25 28.31 -17.68 4.10
CA ASP A 25 28.62 -17.69 5.54
C ASP A 25 29.87 -16.86 5.93
N ASN A 26 30.59 -16.27 4.96
CA ASN A 26 31.82 -15.49 5.18
C ASN A 26 31.65 -13.96 5.01
N VAL A 27 30.43 -13.43 4.99
CA VAL A 27 30.26 -11.96 5.05
C VAL A 27 30.58 -11.50 6.47
N PRO A 28 31.54 -10.57 6.68
CA PRO A 28 31.86 -10.10 8.02
C PRO A 28 30.61 -9.59 8.74
N PRO A 29 30.43 -9.88 10.05
CA PRO A 29 29.23 -9.47 10.80
C PRO A 29 28.93 -7.97 10.68
N GLU A 30 29.95 -7.14 10.53
CA GLU A 30 29.83 -5.69 10.33
C GLU A 30 29.20 -5.34 8.98
N VAL A 31 29.54 -6.08 7.92
CA VAL A 31 28.96 -5.91 6.57
C VAL A 31 27.52 -6.42 6.55
N GLN A 32 27.21 -7.50 7.27
CA GLN A 32 25.83 -7.97 7.41
C GLN A 32 24.95 -6.94 8.13
N LYS A 33 25.45 -6.35 9.23
CA LYS A 33 24.77 -5.27 9.96
C LYS A 33 24.57 -4.03 9.09
N MET A 34 25.59 -3.66 8.31
CA MET A 34 25.50 -2.52 7.38
C MET A 34 24.44 -2.77 6.30
N SER A 35 24.45 -3.95 5.66
CA SER A 35 23.45 -4.32 4.66
C SER A 35 22.03 -4.37 5.24
N ALA A 36 21.87 -4.90 6.46
CA ALA A 36 20.58 -4.90 7.16
C ALA A 36 20.10 -3.47 7.45
N PHE A 37 21.00 -2.59 7.92
CA PHE A 37 20.69 -1.18 8.16
C PHE A 37 20.30 -0.45 6.86
N LEU A 38 21.05 -0.66 5.78
CA LEU A 38 20.74 -0.06 4.47
C LEU A 38 19.40 -0.57 3.91
N GLY A 39 19.08 -1.86 4.09
CA GLY A 39 17.77 -2.41 3.74
C GLY A 39 16.63 -1.80 4.55
N LEU A 40 16.83 -1.57 5.85
CA LEU A 40 15.85 -0.86 6.69
C LEU A 40 15.67 0.60 6.25
N MET A 41 16.75 1.29 5.87
CA MET A 41 16.68 2.65 5.35
C MET A 41 15.96 2.70 4.01
N ASP A 42 16.21 1.77 3.09
CA ASP A 42 15.51 1.67 1.81
C ASP A 42 14.00 1.42 1.99
N GLN A 43 13.64 0.49 2.87
CA GLN A 43 12.24 0.25 3.25
C GLN A 43 11.60 1.49 3.87
N PHE A 44 12.31 2.18 4.77
CA PHE A 44 11.84 3.41 5.39
C PHE A 44 11.63 4.53 4.36
N TYR A 45 12.57 4.75 3.44
CA TYR A 45 12.42 5.73 2.36
C TYR A 45 11.31 5.35 1.39
N GLY A 46 11.11 4.06 1.12
CA GLY A 46 9.96 3.57 0.37
C GLY A 46 8.63 3.89 1.05
N ILE A 47 8.55 3.72 2.38
CA ILE A 47 7.37 4.09 3.18
C ILE A 47 7.16 5.61 3.16
N VAL A 48 8.21 6.41 3.38
CA VAL A 48 8.13 7.88 3.38
C VAL A 48 7.77 8.43 1.99
N GLY A 49 8.38 7.90 0.93
CA GLY A 49 8.05 8.24 -0.45
C GLY A 49 6.60 7.88 -0.79
N SER A 50 6.16 6.69 -0.41
CA SER A 50 4.75 6.27 -0.55
C SER A 50 3.80 7.17 0.24
N MET A 51 4.20 7.61 1.43
CA MET A 51 3.40 8.52 2.25
C MET A 51 3.34 9.93 1.65
N ASN A 52 4.43 10.40 1.04
CA ASN A 52 4.45 11.65 0.29
C ASN A 52 3.54 11.58 -0.95
N ASP A 53 3.56 10.46 -1.67
CA ASP A 53 2.67 10.24 -2.82
C ASP A 53 1.20 10.14 -2.42
N VAL A 54 0.92 9.50 -1.28
CA VAL A 54 -0.42 9.44 -0.68
C VAL A 54 -0.88 10.81 -0.20
N SER A 55 0.02 11.62 0.36
CA SER A 55 -0.32 12.94 0.91
C SER A 55 -0.55 13.98 -0.19
N ASN A 56 0.14 13.87 -1.32
CA ASN A 56 0.02 14.82 -2.43
C ASN A 56 -1.05 14.45 -3.47
N ASP A 57 -1.58 13.22 -3.43
CA ASP A 57 -2.71 12.78 -4.25
C ASP A 57 -4.01 12.93 -3.43
N PRO A 58 -4.92 13.88 -3.77
CA PRO A 58 -6.13 14.12 -3.00
C PRO A 58 -7.03 12.89 -2.86
N THR A 59 -7.07 12.03 -3.86
CA THR A 59 -7.88 10.81 -3.86
C THR A 59 -7.30 9.78 -2.89
N LYS A 60 -5.99 9.54 -2.93
CA LYS A 60 -5.32 8.64 -1.98
C LYS A 60 -5.39 9.18 -0.55
N ALA A 61 -5.19 10.48 -0.37
CA ALA A 61 -5.32 11.14 0.94
C ALA A 61 -6.72 10.96 1.52
N ALA A 62 -7.77 11.19 0.72
CA ALA A 62 -9.15 11.00 1.16
C ALA A 62 -9.47 9.54 1.51
N ILE A 63 -8.94 8.56 0.76
CA ILE A 63 -9.09 7.14 1.10
C ILE A 63 -8.41 6.83 2.45
N MET A 64 -7.20 7.35 2.69
CA MET A 64 -6.54 7.19 3.99
C MET A 64 -7.32 7.84 5.14
N GLN A 65 -7.92 9.01 4.90
CA GLN A 65 -8.78 9.65 5.89
C GLN A 65 -10.01 8.80 6.21
N MET A 66 -10.62 8.16 5.21
CA MET A 66 -11.72 7.22 5.43
C MET A 66 -11.32 6.04 6.32
N PHE A 67 -10.13 5.45 6.10
CA PHE A 67 -9.59 4.40 6.98
C PHE A 67 -9.42 4.89 8.41
N LYS A 68 -8.86 6.09 8.60
CA LYS A 68 -8.66 6.67 9.93
C LYS A 68 -9.97 7.01 10.64
N ILE A 69 -10.97 7.50 9.91
CA ILE A 69 -12.30 7.76 10.46
C ILE A 69 -12.94 6.44 10.95
N GLN A 70 -12.88 5.38 10.15
CA GLN A 70 -13.40 4.08 10.55
C GLN A 70 -12.68 3.53 11.79
N GLU A 71 -11.34 3.53 11.80
CA GLU A 71 -10.53 3.09 12.94
C GLU A 71 -10.96 3.81 14.24
N ILE A 72 -11.11 5.14 14.19
CA ILE A 72 -11.50 5.95 15.35
C ILE A 72 -12.91 5.60 15.83
N TYR A 73 -13.87 5.47 14.92
CA TYR A 73 -15.25 5.12 15.30
C TYR A 73 -15.36 3.69 15.81
N GLU A 74 -14.58 2.74 15.26
CA GLU A 74 -14.51 1.38 15.77
C GLU A 74 -13.97 1.34 17.21
N GLN A 75 -12.86 2.05 17.48
CA GLN A 75 -12.29 2.16 18.83
C GLN A 75 -13.28 2.77 19.84
N ARG A 76 -14.19 3.62 19.38
CA ARG A 76 -15.25 4.23 20.20
C ARG A 76 -16.52 3.37 20.31
N GLY A 77 -16.60 2.26 19.59
CA GLY A 77 -17.84 1.47 19.49
C GLY A 77 -18.96 2.15 18.70
N GLU A 78 -18.65 3.20 17.94
CA GLU A 78 -19.59 4.07 17.23
C GLU A 78 -19.68 3.73 15.72
N LYS A 79 -19.67 2.43 15.37
CA LYS A 79 -19.66 1.95 13.98
C LYS A 79 -20.77 2.56 13.10
N ALA A 80 -21.93 2.88 13.66
CA ALA A 80 -23.02 3.53 12.93
C ALA A 80 -22.62 4.92 12.36
N LYS A 81 -21.81 5.70 13.07
CA LYS A 81 -21.36 7.02 12.62
C LYS A 81 -20.35 6.93 11.48
N ALA A 82 -19.49 5.91 11.48
CA ALA A 82 -18.63 5.63 10.33
C ALA A 82 -19.45 5.31 9.07
N ALA A 83 -20.54 4.55 9.20
CA ALA A 83 -21.42 4.24 8.08
C ALA A 83 -22.08 5.51 7.49
N GLU A 84 -22.46 6.49 8.32
CA GLU A 84 -22.99 7.77 7.85
C GLU A 84 -21.98 8.55 7.01
N VAL A 85 -20.71 8.59 7.43
CA VAL A 85 -19.63 9.23 6.68
C VAL A 85 -19.48 8.60 5.30
N PHE A 86 -19.45 7.26 5.21
CA PHE A 86 -19.30 6.59 3.92
C PHE A 86 -20.51 6.76 3.02
N ARG A 87 -21.73 6.76 3.55
CA ARG A 87 -22.93 7.09 2.78
C ARG A 87 -22.84 8.50 2.19
N ALA A 88 -22.33 9.47 2.95
CA ALA A 88 -22.12 10.83 2.45
C ALA A 88 -21.08 10.86 1.32
N VAL A 89 -19.95 10.16 1.44
CA VAL A 89 -18.93 10.10 0.38
C VAL A 89 -19.50 9.47 -0.90
N ILE A 90 -20.24 8.36 -0.79
CA ILE A 90 -20.85 7.68 -1.95
C ILE A 90 -21.81 8.61 -2.70
N LYS A 91 -22.53 9.47 -1.97
CA LYS A 91 -23.52 10.41 -2.52
C LYS A 91 -22.88 11.66 -3.15
N GLU A 92 -21.90 12.26 -2.47
CA GLU A 92 -21.39 13.59 -2.82
C GLU A 92 -20.12 13.56 -3.69
N ALA A 93 -19.31 12.50 -3.59
CA ALA A 93 -18.08 12.43 -4.37
C ALA A 93 -18.38 12.26 -5.86
N LYS A 94 -17.64 12.98 -6.72
CA LYS A 94 -17.70 12.78 -8.18
C LYS A 94 -16.69 11.74 -8.65
N ASP A 95 -15.59 11.60 -7.92
CA ASP A 95 -14.51 10.68 -8.24
C ASP A 95 -14.97 9.21 -8.09
N PRO A 96 -14.92 8.41 -9.17
CA PRO A 96 -15.15 6.97 -9.14
C PRO A 96 -14.39 6.24 -8.02
N ALA A 97 -13.12 6.57 -7.82
CA ALA A 97 -12.24 5.86 -6.89
C ALA A 97 -12.69 6.08 -5.43
N LEU A 98 -13.05 7.31 -5.08
CA LEU A 98 -13.57 7.64 -3.74
C LEU A 98 -14.89 6.94 -3.46
N ARG A 99 -15.80 6.96 -4.43
CA ARG A 99 -17.09 6.28 -4.29
C ARG A 99 -16.91 4.77 -4.15
N ASN A 100 -15.99 4.18 -4.90
CA ASN A 100 -15.68 2.75 -4.82
C ASN A 100 -15.09 2.38 -3.46
N ALA A 101 -14.10 3.13 -2.98
CA ALA A 101 -13.51 2.91 -1.66
C ALA A 101 -14.57 3.02 -0.56
N ALA A 102 -15.37 4.10 -0.54
CA ALA A 102 -16.43 4.27 0.45
C ALA A 102 -17.51 3.17 0.37
N THR A 103 -17.85 2.69 -0.83
CA THR A 103 -18.81 1.58 -1.03
C THR A 103 -18.29 0.28 -0.43
N ILE A 104 -17.01 -0.05 -0.63
CA ILE A 104 -16.37 -1.23 -0.06
C ILE A 104 -16.35 -1.15 1.46
N MET A 105 -15.86 -0.03 2.00
CA MET A 105 -15.75 0.18 3.46
C MET A 105 -17.12 0.16 4.14
N LEU A 106 -18.14 0.76 3.52
CA LEU A 106 -19.52 0.68 4.01
C LEU A 106 -20.05 -0.75 3.98
N GLY A 107 -19.79 -1.50 2.91
CA GLY A 107 -20.20 -2.90 2.80
C GLY A 107 -19.61 -3.77 3.91
N ASP A 108 -18.30 -3.64 4.19
CA ASP A 108 -17.65 -4.38 5.26
C ASP A 108 -18.17 -3.98 6.64
N LEU A 109 -18.31 -2.69 6.89
CA LEU A 109 -18.83 -2.18 8.16
C LEU A 109 -20.26 -2.67 8.43
N LEU A 110 -21.14 -2.63 7.42
CA LEU A 110 -22.51 -3.14 7.52
C LEU A 110 -22.55 -4.65 7.77
N LYS A 111 -21.65 -5.41 7.14
CA LYS A 111 -21.51 -6.85 7.39
C LYS A 111 -21.13 -7.11 8.85
N GLU A 112 -20.17 -6.37 9.38
CA GLU A 112 -19.71 -6.50 10.77
C GLU A 112 -20.76 -6.10 11.80
N THR A 113 -21.67 -5.18 11.48
CA THR A 113 -22.79 -4.78 12.36
C THR A 113 -24.04 -5.63 12.19
N GLY A 114 -23.98 -6.72 11.42
CA GLY A 114 -25.10 -7.65 11.22
C GLY A 114 -26.12 -7.20 10.17
N GLN A 115 -25.84 -6.12 9.43
CA GLN A 115 -26.69 -5.56 8.37
C GLN A 115 -26.34 -6.16 6.99
N ALA A 116 -26.23 -7.49 6.91
CA ALA A 116 -25.74 -8.20 5.73
C ALA A 116 -26.53 -7.89 4.43
N ASP A 117 -27.85 -7.77 4.51
CA ASP A 117 -28.67 -7.45 3.34
C ASP A 117 -28.39 -6.05 2.79
N GLU A 118 -28.12 -5.08 3.67
CA GLU A 118 -27.76 -3.72 3.27
C GLU A 118 -26.35 -3.69 2.68
N ALA A 119 -25.42 -4.46 3.24
CA ALA A 119 -24.08 -4.62 2.69
C ALA A 119 -24.13 -5.15 1.24
N ILE A 120 -24.91 -6.21 1.00
CA ILE A 120 -25.08 -6.80 -0.33
C ILE A 120 -25.67 -5.77 -1.31
N ARG A 121 -26.73 -5.05 -0.92
CA ARG A 121 -27.33 -4.02 -1.78
C ARG A 121 -26.33 -2.92 -2.13
N THR A 122 -25.57 -2.45 -1.14
CA THR A 122 -24.55 -1.40 -1.29
C THR A 122 -23.47 -1.82 -2.28
N LEU A 123 -22.86 -2.98 -2.06
CA LEU A 123 -21.81 -3.53 -2.93
C LEU A 123 -22.32 -3.82 -4.34
N ARG A 124 -23.53 -4.37 -4.48
CA ARG A 124 -24.15 -4.63 -5.78
C ARG A 124 -24.39 -3.36 -6.58
N SER A 125 -24.84 -2.29 -5.93
CA SER A 125 -25.05 -1.00 -6.58
C SER A 125 -23.72 -0.46 -7.14
N GLY A 126 -22.66 -0.43 -6.32
CA GLY A 126 -21.34 0.01 -6.77
C GLY A 126 -20.75 -0.86 -7.87
N LEU A 127 -20.92 -2.19 -7.79
CA LEU A 127 -20.49 -3.13 -8.83
C LEU A 127 -21.18 -2.83 -10.17
N LEU A 128 -22.51 -2.71 -10.18
CA LEU A 128 -23.27 -2.45 -11.41
C LEU A 128 -22.88 -1.12 -12.06
N GLU A 129 -22.61 -0.10 -11.24
CA GLU A 129 -22.12 1.17 -11.73
C GLU A 129 -20.74 1.03 -12.40
N ASN A 130 -19.80 0.32 -11.78
CA ASN A 130 -18.48 0.09 -12.36
C ASN A 130 -18.55 -0.74 -13.65
N VAL A 131 -19.39 -1.77 -13.68
CA VAL A 131 -19.65 -2.56 -14.89
C VAL A 131 -20.21 -1.68 -16.01
N LYS A 132 -21.07 -0.70 -15.71
CA LYS A 132 -21.59 0.24 -16.72
C LYS A 132 -20.48 1.15 -17.28
N ARG A 133 -19.53 1.57 -16.45
CA ARG A 133 -18.42 2.46 -16.85
C ARG A 133 -17.31 1.74 -17.63
N ALA A 134 -17.18 0.44 -17.44
CA ALA A 134 -16.17 -0.39 -18.10
C ALA A 134 -16.59 -0.93 -19.48
N LYS A 135 -17.83 -0.65 -19.90
CA LYS A 135 -18.35 -0.94 -21.24
C LYS A 135 -18.13 0.24 -22.17
#